data_AF-A0A8S2U7K0-F1
#
_entry.id   AF-A0A8S2U7K0-F1
#
_cell.length_a   1.000
_cell.length_b   1.000
_cell.length_c   1.000
_cell.angle_alpha   90.00
_cell.angle_beta   90.00
_cell.angle_gamma   90.00
#
_symmetry.space_group_name_H-M   'P 1'
#
loop_
_entity.id
_entity.type
_entity.pdbx_description
1 polymer ?
#
loop_
_entity_poly.entity_id
_entity_poly.type
_entity_poly.pdbx_seq_one_letter_code
_entity_poly.pdbx_strand_id
1 'polypeptide(L)'
;MFSCTVHLTSLMRSVINVATSSKLVQTILAKNNSTNTISSKRKKEKKLILIHFISKISLEPTISYSDSALVLSLILPSRQETCRFHLSLQTTTVGQLIDEIQQEDAGIEHVQIFDKKGNLFSRSCGMNSLIQSPFTIQLNRQRTYLFDPIDKLQIKDTIVRQSTTDGSSIDDTVAILHYALNVMKIYNVKYAELKAEADTLTTQLEPLEKVNSIQDYSCFLCNAYLFYFHR
;
A
#
# COMPACT_ATOMS: atom_id res chain seq x y z
N MET A 1 -33.54 -8.87 21.15
CA MET A 1 -32.73 -8.86 19.91
C MET A 1 -33.59 -9.02 18.64
N PHE A 2 -34.61 -8.18 18.42
CA PHE A 2 -35.47 -8.29 17.20
C PHE A 2 -35.82 -6.95 16.51
N SER A 3 -35.12 -5.85 16.79
CA SER A 3 -35.47 -4.53 16.23
C SER A 3 -34.68 -4.14 14.96
N CYS A 4 -33.57 -4.81 14.64
CA CYS A 4 -32.67 -4.34 13.56
C CYS A 4 -32.99 -4.88 12.16
N THR A 5 -33.69 -6.02 12.04
CA THR A 5 -34.03 -6.64 10.74
C THR A 5 -35.16 -5.93 10.00
N VAL A 6 -36.06 -5.25 10.72
CA VAL A 6 -37.20 -4.54 10.12
C VAL A 6 -36.75 -3.21 9.48
N HIS A 7 -35.71 -2.56 10.02
CA HIS A 7 -35.19 -1.30 9.48
C HIS A 7 -34.39 -1.49 8.19
N LEU A 8 -33.61 -2.58 8.08
CA LEU A 8 -32.82 -2.89 6.90
C LEU A 8 -33.69 -3.27 5.69
N THR A 9 -34.79 -3.98 5.92
CA THR A 9 -35.74 -4.36 4.85
C THR A 9 -36.60 -3.19 4.38
N SER A 10 -36.91 -2.23 5.26
CA SER A 10 -37.58 -0.98 4.90
C SER A 10 -36.69 -0.06 4.04
N LEU A 11 -35.41 0.11 4.43
CA LEU A 11 -34.45 0.93 3.69
C LEU A 11 -34.17 0.35 2.29
N MET A 12 -34.02 -0.97 2.19
CA MET A 12 -33.84 -1.65 0.90
C MET A 12 -35.06 -1.51 -0.02
N ARG A 13 -36.30 -1.57 0.52
CA ARG A 13 -37.52 -1.33 -0.28
C ARG A 13 -37.63 0.12 -0.77
N SER A 14 -37.22 1.08 0.06
CA SER A 14 -37.17 2.51 -0.30
C SER A 14 -36.22 2.76 -1.49
N VAL A 15 -35.00 2.23 -1.42
CA VAL A 15 -34.00 2.39 -2.50
C VAL A 15 -34.44 1.71 -3.80
N ILE A 16 -35.09 0.54 -3.71
CA ILE A 16 -35.65 -0.15 -4.88
C ILE A 16 -36.79 0.67 -5.51
N ASN A 17 -37.70 1.23 -4.71
CA ASN A 17 -38.82 2.04 -5.22
C ASN A 17 -38.36 3.35 -5.87
N VAL A 18 -37.30 3.98 -5.34
CA VAL A 18 -36.68 5.16 -5.95
C VAL A 18 -36.03 4.80 -7.29
N ALA A 19 -35.36 3.65 -7.38
CA ALA A 19 -34.77 3.17 -8.63
C ALA A 19 -35.82 2.81 -9.70
N THR A 20 -36.97 2.26 -9.31
CA THR A 20 -38.06 1.90 -10.25
C THR A 20 -38.91 3.09 -10.73
N SER A 21 -38.78 4.25 -10.09
CA SER A 21 -39.53 5.47 -10.44
C SER A 21 -38.84 6.32 -11.52
N SER A 22 -37.63 5.94 -11.95
CA SER A 22 -36.94 6.60 -13.05
C SER A 22 -37.64 6.31 -14.38
N LYS A 23 -38.00 7.37 -15.13
CA LYS A 23 -38.60 7.29 -16.48
C LYS A 23 -37.78 6.40 -17.44
N LEU A 24 -36.48 6.25 -17.22
CA LEU A 24 -35.61 5.33 -17.96
C LEU A 24 -35.97 3.86 -17.72
N VAL A 25 -36.27 3.45 -16.48
CA VAL A 25 -36.59 2.06 -16.11
C VAL A 25 -37.97 1.65 -16.65
N GLN A 26 -38.95 2.55 -16.61
CA GLN A 26 -40.27 2.29 -17.21
C GLN A 26 -40.22 2.14 -18.73
N THR A 27 -39.34 2.90 -19.40
CA THR A 27 -39.13 2.80 -20.86
C THR A 27 -38.46 1.48 -21.25
N ILE A 28 -37.53 0.98 -20.43
CA ILE A 28 -36.87 -0.31 -20.64
C ILE A 28 -37.83 -1.48 -20.37
N LEU A 29 -38.70 -1.38 -19.36
CA LEU A 29 -39.70 -2.41 -19.05
C LEU A 29 -40.82 -2.48 -20.11
N ALA A 30 -41.26 -1.35 -20.66
CA ALA A 30 -42.28 -1.31 -21.71
C ALA A 30 -41.80 -1.92 -23.05
N LYS A 31 -40.50 -1.82 -23.35
CA LYS A 31 -39.92 -2.31 -24.62
C LYS A 31 -39.71 -3.83 -24.67
N ASN A 32 -39.74 -4.51 -23.52
CA ASN A 32 -39.49 -5.95 -23.41
C ASN A 32 -40.75 -6.83 -23.53
N ASN A 33 -41.95 -6.27 -23.58
CA ASN A 33 -43.20 -7.05 -23.54
C ASN A 33 -43.73 -7.51 -24.91
N SER A 34 -43.08 -7.18 -26.03
CA SER A 34 -43.57 -7.56 -27.36
C SER A 34 -42.74 -8.63 -28.08
N THR A 35 -41.74 -9.26 -27.44
CA THR A 35 -41.04 -10.38 -28.08
C THR A 35 -40.69 -11.50 -27.11
N ASN A 36 -41.10 -12.71 -27.51
CA ASN A 36 -40.51 -14.02 -27.22
C ASN A 36 -41.38 -15.02 -26.44
N THR A 37 -42.38 -15.53 -27.14
CA THR A 37 -42.73 -16.96 -27.17
C THR A 37 -41.62 -17.77 -27.91
N ILE A 38 -40.41 -17.93 -27.35
CA ILE A 38 -39.43 -18.94 -27.83
C ILE A 38 -38.53 -19.45 -26.67
N SER A 39 -38.64 -20.75 -26.41
CA SER A 39 -37.64 -21.67 -25.85
C SER A 39 -37.21 -21.54 -24.37
N SER A 40 -37.79 -22.41 -23.55
CA SER A 40 -37.47 -22.70 -22.14
C SER A 40 -36.07 -23.31 -21.89
N LYS A 41 -35.31 -23.68 -22.93
CA LYS A 41 -33.92 -24.17 -22.81
C LYS A 41 -32.87 -23.05 -22.78
N ARG A 42 -33.03 -21.99 -23.59
CA ARG A 42 -32.12 -20.82 -23.62
C ARG A 42 -32.15 -20.00 -22.33
N LYS A 43 -33.25 -20.04 -21.55
CA LYS A 43 -33.34 -19.34 -20.25
C LYS A 43 -32.47 -19.99 -19.17
N LYS A 44 -32.25 -21.32 -19.20
CA LYS A 44 -31.39 -22.01 -18.23
C LYS A 44 -29.90 -21.76 -18.52
N GLU A 45 -29.49 -21.81 -19.78
CA GLU A 45 -28.11 -21.48 -20.19
C GLU A 45 -27.77 -20.01 -19.94
N LYS A 46 -28.67 -19.08 -20.28
CA LYS A 46 -28.47 -17.66 -19.96
C LYS A 46 -28.38 -17.40 -18.46
N LYS A 47 -29.16 -18.12 -17.64
CA LYS A 47 -29.10 -18.01 -16.17
C LYS A 47 -27.78 -18.57 -15.62
N LEU A 48 -27.26 -19.66 -16.17
CA LEU A 48 -25.98 -20.25 -15.76
C LEU A 48 -24.78 -19.37 -16.20
N ILE A 49 -24.85 -18.78 -17.39
CA ILE A 49 -23.87 -17.80 -17.87
C ILE A 49 -23.92 -16.54 -17.00
N LEU A 50 -25.11 -16.07 -16.62
CA LEU A 50 -25.25 -14.92 -15.73
C LEU A 50 -24.74 -15.22 -14.32
N ILE A 51 -24.98 -16.42 -13.78
CA ILE A 51 -24.43 -16.83 -12.47
C ILE A 51 -22.91 -17.00 -12.56
N HIS A 52 -22.37 -17.55 -13.65
CA HIS A 52 -20.93 -17.62 -13.89
C HIS A 52 -20.31 -16.22 -14.02
N PHE A 53 -20.99 -15.31 -14.73
CA PHE A 53 -20.58 -13.91 -14.89
C PHE A 53 -20.64 -13.16 -13.55
N ILE A 54 -21.71 -13.34 -12.76
CA ILE A 54 -21.85 -12.77 -11.41
C ILE A 54 -20.82 -13.36 -10.44
N SER A 55 -20.49 -14.66 -10.55
CA SER A 55 -19.43 -15.28 -9.74
C SER A 55 -18.03 -14.78 -10.12
N LYS A 56 -17.82 -14.41 -11.39
CA LYS A 56 -16.60 -13.75 -11.88
C LYS A 56 -16.51 -12.28 -11.47
N ILE A 57 -17.64 -11.63 -11.22
CA ILE A 57 -17.74 -10.21 -10.84
C ILE A 57 -17.33 -9.94 -9.38
N SER A 58 -17.18 -10.96 -8.53
CA SER A 58 -16.92 -10.73 -7.10
C SER A 58 -15.45 -10.78 -6.66
N LEU A 59 -14.48 -10.65 -7.56
CA LEU A 59 -13.06 -10.48 -7.18
C LEU A 59 -12.37 -9.43 -8.07
N GLU A 60 -12.94 -8.24 -8.25
CA GLU A 60 -12.16 -7.18 -8.88
C GLU A 60 -11.05 -6.70 -7.93
N PRO A 61 -9.81 -6.51 -8.44
CA PRO A 61 -8.76 -5.90 -7.66
C PRO A 61 -9.20 -4.48 -7.28
N THR A 62 -9.05 -4.13 -6.00
CA THR A 62 -9.52 -2.84 -5.49
C THR A 62 -8.47 -2.21 -4.60
N ILE A 63 -8.51 -0.88 -4.54
CA ILE A 63 -7.69 -0.09 -3.64
C ILE A 63 -8.63 0.73 -2.74
N SER A 64 -8.40 0.70 -1.43
CA SER A 64 -9.23 1.41 -0.45
C SER A 64 -8.37 1.94 0.71
N TYR A 65 -8.88 2.89 1.50
CA TYR A 65 -8.25 3.28 2.76
C TYR A 65 -9.08 2.74 3.92
N SER A 66 -8.47 1.90 4.75
CA SER A 66 -9.05 1.46 6.03
C SER A 66 -8.15 1.95 7.16
N ASP A 67 -8.73 2.53 8.22
CA ASP A 67 -8.06 2.75 9.50
C ASP A 67 -6.62 3.30 9.40
N SER A 68 -6.46 4.42 8.69
CA SER A 68 -5.18 5.12 8.42
C SER A 68 -4.17 4.45 7.46
N ALA A 69 -4.46 3.25 6.94
CA ALA A 69 -3.62 2.56 5.96
C ALA A 69 -4.32 2.38 4.61
N LEU A 70 -3.54 2.30 3.54
CA LEU A 70 -4.01 1.93 2.22
C LEU A 70 -4.06 0.41 2.12
N VAL A 71 -5.18 -0.14 1.68
CA VAL A 71 -5.36 -1.56 1.46
C VAL A 71 -5.49 -1.83 -0.03
N LEU A 72 -4.52 -2.56 -0.55
CA LEU A 72 -4.50 -3.04 -1.93
C LEU A 72 -4.99 -4.49 -1.95
N SER A 73 -6.12 -4.74 -2.60
CA SER A 73 -6.69 -6.07 -2.79
C SER A 73 -6.33 -6.59 -4.18
N LEU A 74 -5.58 -7.69 -4.23
CA LEU A 74 -5.10 -8.35 -5.44
C LEU A 74 -5.47 -9.82 -5.45
N ILE A 75 -5.81 -10.37 -6.61
CA ILE A 75 -6.00 -11.82 -6.75
C ILE A 75 -4.66 -12.45 -7.11
N LEU A 76 -4.14 -13.32 -6.25
CA LEU A 76 -2.86 -13.97 -6.52
C LEU A 76 -3.04 -15.20 -7.44
N PRO A 77 -2.10 -15.45 -8.38
CA PRO A 77 -2.26 -16.44 -9.43
C PRO A 77 -2.30 -17.89 -8.96
N SER A 78 -1.54 -18.28 -7.93
CA SER A 78 -1.46 -19.68 -7.49
C SER A 78 -2.79 -20.17 -6.91
N ARG A 79 -3.37 -19.41 -5.99
CA ARG A 79 -4.55 -19.82 -5.21
C ARG A 79 -5.87 -19.23 -5.72
N GLN A 80 -5.80 -18.23 -6.60
CA GLN A 80 -6.97 -17.49 -7.11
C GLN A 80 -7.83 -16.87 -6.00
N GLU A 81 -7.20 -16.55 -4.87
CA GLU A 81 -7.83 -15.86 -3.73
C GLU A 81 -7.44 -14.40 -3.70
N THR A 82 -8.31 -13.56 -3.11
CA THR A 82 -8.01 -12.14 -2.88
C THR A 82 -7.10 -12.00 -1.68
N CYS A 83 -5.86 -11.58 -1.91
CA CYS A 83 -4.93 -11.15 -0.88
C CYS A 83 -5.04 -9.63 -0.68
N ARG A 84 -4.86 -9.17 0.57
CA ARG A 84 -4.91 -7.76 0.95
C ARG A 84 -3.55 -7.33 1.49
N PHE A 85 -2.96 -6.33 0.86
CA PHE A 85 -1.69 -5.74 1.25
C PHE A 85 -1.94 -4.41 1.95
N HIS A 86 -1.37 -4.25 3.14
CA HIS A 86 -1.47 -3.03 3.93
C HIS A 86 -0.26 -2.14 3.66
N LEU A 87 -0.50 -0.97 3.10
CA LEU A 87 0.52 -0.06 2.60
C LEU A 87 0.42 1.27 3.33
N SER A 88 1.58 1.79 3.75
CA SER A 88 1.70 3.13 4.33
C SER A 88 2.20 4.09 3.26
N LEU A 89 1.49 5.21 3.05
CA LEU A 89 1.89 6.20 2.05
C LEU A 89 3.26 6.83 2.31
N GLN A 90 3.63 6.94 3.59
CA GLN A 90 4.83 7.65 4.03
C GLN A 90 6.06 6.74 4.10
N THR A 91 5.86 5.47 4.48
CA THR A 91 6.96 4.55 4.77
C THR A 91 7.14 3.47 3.71
N THR A 92 6.06 3.10 3.01
CA THR A 92 6.10 2.02 2.03
C THR A 92 6.53 2.53 0.66
N THR A 93 7.43 1.78 0.03
CA THR A 93 7.92 2.00 -1.34
C THR A 93 7.39 0.96 -2.32
N VAL A 94 7.43 1.25 -3.62
CA VAL A 94 7.05 0.32 -4.69
C VAL A 94 7.83 -0.98 -4.62
N GLY A 95 9.12 -0.91 -4.28
CA GLY A 95 9.98 -2.09 -4.13
C GLY A 95 9.49 -3.02 -3.02
N GLN A 96 9.15 -2.45 -1.85
CA GLN A 96 8.62 -3.25 -0.73
C GLN A 96 7.31 -3.94 -1.10
N LEU A 97 6.38 -3.25 -1.77
CA LEU A 97 5.15 -3.86 -2.26
C LEU A 97 5.42 -5.03 -3.22
N ILE A 98 6.37 -4.86 -4.15
CA ILE A 98 6.76 -5.93 -5.08
C ILE A 98 7.29 -7.15 -4.31
N ASP A 99 8.14 -6.92 -3.33
CA ASP A 99 8.76 -7.98 -2.55
C ASP A 99 7.72 -8.71 -1.67
N GLU A 100 6.78 -7.98 -1.06
CA GLU A 100 5.66 -8.55 -0.31
C GLU A 100 4.76 -9.43 -1.18
N ILE A 101 4.44 -9.00 -2.42
CA ILE A 101 3.64 -9.80 -3.35
C ILE A 101 4.38 -11.08 -3.76
N GLN A 102 5.68 -11.00 -4.03
CA GLN A 102 6.49 -12.16 -4.42
C GLN A 102 6.70 -13.14 -3.26
N GLN A 103 6.81 -12.63 -2.03
CA GLN A 103 6.95 -13.45 -0.83
C GLN A 103 5.65 -14.19 -0.50
N GLU A 104 4.50 -13.56 -0.73
CA GLU A 104 3.19 -14.15 -0.43
C GLU A 104 2.80 -15.28 -1.40
N ASP A 105 3.12 -15.13 -2.70
CA ASP A 105 2.86 -16.16 -3.71
C ASP A 105 4.13 -16.53 -4.47
N ALA A 106 4.69 -17.69 -4.10
CA ALA A 106 5.87 -18.28 -4.73
C ALA A 106 5.68 -18.62 -6.23
N GLY A 107 4.44 -18.61 -6.75
CA GLY A 107 4.14 -18.73 -8.18
C GLY A 107 4.36 -17.43 -8.98
N ILE A 108 4.75 -16.33 -8.32
CA ILE A 108 5.03 -15.05 -8.95
C ILE A 108 6.55 -14.86 -9.07
N GLU A 109 7.07 -14.98 -10.28
CA GLU A 109 8.50 -14.75 -10.56
C GLU A 109 8.78 -13.27 -10.79
N HIS A 110 7.86 -12.56 -11.44
CA HIS A 110 8.07 -11.17 -11.85
C HIS A 110 6.83 -10.31 -11.58
N VAL A 111 7.02 -9.21 -10.84
CA VAL A 111 6.00 -8.18 -10.64
C VAL A 111 6.53 -6.88 -11.21
N GLN A 112 5.71 -6.21 -12.00
CA GLN A 112 6.03 -4.91 -12.59
C GLN A 112 4.86 -3.96 -12.38
N ILE A 113 5.16 -2.71 -12.03
CA ILE A 113 4.15 -1.66 -11.86
C ILE A 113 4.40 -0.58 -12.90
N PHE A 114 3.35 -0.25 -13.65
CA PHE A 114 3.38 0.71 -14.76
C PHE A 114 2.48 1.90 -14.47
N ASP A 115 2.90 3.08 -14.92
CA ASP A 115 2.07 4.28 -14.97
C ASP A 115 1.04 4.17 -16.11
N LYS A 116 0.06 5.07 -16.15
CA LYS A 116 -0.93 5.20 -17.25
C LYS A 116 -0.30 5.29 -18.64
N LYS A 117 0.96 5.76 -18.73
CA LYS A 117 1.73 5.90 -19.97
C LYS A 117 2.50 4.62 -20.35
N GLY A 118 2.45 3.57 -19.53
CA GLY A 118 3.22 2.33 -19.73
C GLY A 118 4.67 2.41 -19.26
N ASN A 119 5.06 3.46 -18.52
CA ASN A 119 6.40 3.57 -17.95
C ASN A 119 6.49 2.77 -16.64
N LEU A 120 7.59 2.06 -16.42
CA LEU A 120 7.86 1.36 -15.17
C LEU A 120 8.09 2.34 -14.02
N PHE A 121 7.46 2.08 -12.89
CA PHE A 121 7.77 2.78 -11.64
C PHE A 121 9.11 2.29 -11.08
N SER A 122 9.92 3.22 -10.58
CA SER A 122 11.13 2.87 -9.83
C SER A 122 10.76 2.15 -8.53
N ARG A 123 11.55 1.14 -8.15
CA ARG A 123 11.41 0.46 -6.85
C ARG A 123 11.56 1.42 -5.66
N SER A 124 12.32 2.51 -5.81
CA SER A 124 12.48 3.54 -4.78
C SER A 124 11.33 4.56 -4.72
N CYS A 125 10.35 4.48 -5.63
CA CYS A 125 9.23 5.39 -5.64
C CYS A 125 8.34 5.15 -4.40
N GLY A 126 7.93 6.23 -3.73
CA GLY A 126 7.02 6.16 -2.59
C GLY A 126 5.59 5.89 -3.03
N MET A 127 4.82 5.18 -2.19
CA MET A 127 3.41 4.88 -2.45
C MET A 127 2.56 6.13 -2.70
N ASN A 128 2.86 7.24 -2.02
CA ASN A 128 2.17 8.51 -2.24
C ASN A 128 2.19 8.96 -3.72
N SER A 129 3.32 8.83 -4.40
CA SER A 129 3.44 9.20 -5.81
C SER A 129 2.71 8.23 -6.74
N LEU A 130 2.71 6.93 -6.42
CA LEU A 130 2.02 5.91 -7.21
C LEU A 130 0.51 6.13 -7.25
N ILE A 131 -0.08 6.55 -6.13
CA ILE A 131 -1.52 6.67 -5.94
C ILE A 131 -2.10 7.95 -6.53
N GLN A 132 -1.26 8.91 -6.91
CA GLN A 132 -1.71 10.14 -7.56
C GLN A 132 -2.15 9.94 -9.01
N SER A 133 -1.69 8.86 -9.67
CA SER A 133 -2.08 8.53 -11.03
C SER A 133 -2.65 7.11 -11.11
N PRO A 134 -3.50 6.83 -12.12
CA PRO A 134 -3.86 5.46 -12.45
C PRO A 134 -2.60 4.67 -12.79
N PHE A 135 -2.50 3.48 -12.20
CA PHE A 135 -1.36 2.61 -12.38
C PHE A 135 -1.82 1.18 -12.65
N THR A 136 -0.92 0.38 -13.20
CA THR A 136 -1.18 -1.00 -13.59
C THR A 136 -0.17 -1.91 -12.94
N ILE A 137 -0.63 -2.96 -12.25
CA ILE A 137 0.23 -4.02 -11.71
C ILE A 137 0.16 -5.21 -12.66
N GLN A 138 1.31 -5.61 -13.18
CA GLN A 138 1.47 -6.81 -13.97
C GLN A 138 2.13 -7.90 -13.14
N LEU A 139 1.42 -9.03 -12.97
CA LEU A 139 1.94 -10.26 -12.37
C LEU A 139 2.32 -11.23 -13.48
N ASN A 140 3.59 -11.59 -13.55
CA ASN A 140 4.19 -12.39 -14.60
C ASN A 140 3.88 -11.79 -16.00
N ARG A 141 3.79 -12.61 -17.05
CA ARG A 141 3.51 -12.15 -18.43
C ARG A 141 2.03 -12.21 -18.82
N GLN A 142 1.12 -12.53 -17.90
CA GLN A 142 -0.26 -12.89 -18.24
C GLN A 142 -1.35 -12.11 -17.51
N ARG A 143 -1.12 -11.65 -16.27
CA ARG A 143 -2.16 -10.97 -15.50
C ARG A 143 -1.82 -9.51 -15.28
N THR A 144 -2.74 -8.65 -15.65
CA THR A 144 -2.59 -7.20 -15.58
C THR A 144 -3.80 -6.62 -14.86
N TYR A 145 -3.56 -5.89 -13.78
CA TYR A 145 -4.58 -5.27 -12.94
C TYR A 145 -4.47 -3.75 -13.06
N LEU A 146 -5.56 -3.12 -13.48
CA LEU A 146 -5.65 -1.66 -13.55
C LEU A 146 -6.25 -1.12 -12.24
N PHE A 147 -5.56 -0.15 -11.66
CA PHE A 147 -6.03 0.57 -10.49
C PHE A 147 -6.26 2.03 -10.87
N ASP A 148 -7.49 2.50 -10.63
CA ASP A 148 -7.81 3.92 -10.69
C ASP A 148 -8.05 4.45 -9.26
N PRO A 149 -7.09 5.21 -8.72
CA PRO A 149 -7.21 5.80 -7.39
C PRO A 149 -8.19 6.99 -7.33
N ILE A 150 -8.58 7.57 -8.47
CA ILE A 150 -9.19 8.91 -8.53
C ILE A 150 -10.61 8.96 -7.95
N ASP A 151 -11.39 7.87 -8.03
CA ASP A 151 -12.81 7.88 -7.62
C ASP A 151 -13.05 7.52 -6.14
N LYS A 152 -12.11 6.88 -5.44
CA LYS A 152 -12.33 6.38 -4.07
C LYS A 152 -11.51 7.09 -3.00
N LEU A 153 -10.47 7.84 -3.39
CA LEU A 153 -9.52 8.43 -2.45
C LEU A 153 -9.84 9.88 -2.09
N GLN A 154 -10.42 10.64 -3.02
CA GLN A 154 -10.86 12.03 -2.78
C GLN A 154 -11.99 12.15 -1.74
N ILE A 155 -12.76 11.08 -1.53
CA ILE A 155 -13.82 11.04 -0.51
C ILE A 155 -13.19 11.14 0.89
N LYS A 156 -12.00 10.57 1.11
CA LYS A 156 -11.36 10.57 2.42
C LYS A 156 -10.60 11.85 2.72
N ASP A 157 -10.03 12.53 1.72
CA ASP A 157 -9.47 13.88 1.92
C ASP A 157 -10.52 14.91 2.34
N THR A 158 -11.79 14.71 1.95
CA THR A 158 -12.90 15.55 2.40
C THR A 158 -13.33 15.21 3.83
N ILE A 159 -13.31 13.93 4.21
CA ILE A 159 -13.68 13.46 5.57
C ILE A 159 -12.56 13.74 6.60
N VAL A 160 -11.30 13.63 6.20
CA VAL A 160 -10.12 13.94 7.04
C VAL A 160 -10.02 15.45 7.29
N ARG A 161 -10.37 16.30 6.31
CA ARG A 161 -10.45 17.75 6.51
C ARG A 161 -11.66 18.21 7.34
N GLN A 162 -12.72 17.42 7.40
CA GLN A 162 -13.91 17.73 8.23
C GLN A 162 -13.83 17.18 9.66
N SER A 163 -12.86 16.31 9.97
CA SER A 163 -12.65 15.79 11.33
C SER A 163 -11.66 16.62 12.17
N THR A 164 -11.09 17.69 11.62
CA THR A 164 -10.19 18.60 12.37
C THR A 164 -10.92 19.69 13.16
N THR A 165 -12.25 19.66 13.20
CA THR A 165 -13.05 20.45 14.13
C THR A 165 -13.93 19.49 14.92
N ASP A 166 -13.60 19.31 16.20
CA ASP A 166 -14.42 18.66 17.23
C ASP A 166 -14.10 17.19 17.63
N GLY A 167 -12.85 16.74 17.52
CA GLY A 167 -12.48 15.45 18.12
C GLY A 167 -10.98 15.15 18.13
N SER A 168 -10.25 15.65 19.13
CA SER A 168 -8.99 15.00 19.54
C SER A 168 -9.36 13.60 20.04
N SER A 169 -9.02 12.57 19.26
CA SER A 169 -9.39 11.20 19.59
C SER A 169 -8.65 10.75 20.84
N ILE A 170 -9.25 9.83 21.60
CA ILE A 170 -8.56 9.11 22.68
C ILE A 170 -7.26 8.51 22.14
N ASP A 171 -7.25 8.07 20.89
CA ASP A 171 -6.07 7.53 20.20
C ASP A 171 -4.93 8.55 20.10
N ASP A 172 -5.23 9.83 19.87
CA ASP A 172 -4.23 10.90 19.82
C ASP A 172 -3.63 11.13 21.20
N THR A 173 -4.46 11.16 22.24
CA THR A 173 -3.98 11.30 23.62
C THR A 173 -3.16 10.10 24.07
N VAL A 174 -3.55 8.89 23.65
CA VAL A 174 -2.83 7.65 23.93
C VAL A 174 -1.49 7.62 23.20
N ALA A 175 -1.44 8.08 21.94
CA ALA A 175 -0.20 8.19 21.18
C ALA A 175 0.78 9.19 21.82
N ILE A 176 0.29 10.36 22.24
CA ILE A 176 1.09 11.38 22.94
C ILE A 176 1.61 10.83 24.27
N LEU A 177 0.75 10.17 25.07
CA LEU A 177 1.14 9.53 26.33
C LEU A 177 2.15 8.41 26.12
N HIS A 178 1.92 7.53 25.15
CA HIS A 178 2.83 6.44 24.80
C HIS A 178 4.20 6.99 24.41
N TYR A 179 4.24 8.06 23.60
CA TYR A 179 5.48 8.74 23.28
C TYR A 179 6.12 9.32 24.54
N ALA A 180 5.42 10.16 25.29
CA ALA A 180 5.93 10.84 26.49
C ALA A 180 6.48 9.85 27.55
N LEU A 181 5.81 8.72 27.76
CA LEU A 181 6.24 7.69 28.70
C LEU A 181 7.42 6.86 28.18
N ASN A 182 7.49 6.60 26.87
CA ASN A 182 8.52 5.73 26.29
C ASN A 182 9.70 6.46 25.64
N VAL A 183 9.76 7.79 25.64
CA VAL A 183 10.90 8.56 25.09
C VAL A 183 12.22 8.09 25.70
N MET A 184 12.29 7.99 27.02
CA MET A 184 13.55 7.63 27.70
C MET A 184 14.00 6.21 27.34
N LYS A 185 13.06 5.27 27.19
CA LYS A 185 13.38 3.89 26.80
C LYS A 185 13.94 3.84 25.38
N ILE A 186 13.29 4.53 24.43
CA ILE A 186 13.76 4.61 23.04
C ILE A 186 15.12 5.32 22.97
N TYR A 187 15.28 6.43 23.69
CA TYR A 187 16.53 7.18 23.75
C TYR A 187 17.68 6.33 24.29
N ASN A 188 17.46 5.58 25.38
CA ASN A 188 18.49 4.74 25.99
C ASN A 188 18.95 3.61 25.07
N VAL A 189 18.03 2.98 24.33
CA VAL A 189 18.38 1.96 23.33
C VAL A 189 19.25 2.58 22.24
N LYS A 190 18.84 3.73 21.70
CA LYS A 190 19.62 4.43 20.67
C LYS A 190 20.98 4.89 21.18
N TYR A 191 21.05 5.40 22.40
CA TYR A 191 22.30 5.79 23.06
C TYR A 191 23.23 4.59 23.24
N ALA A 192 22.71 3.44 23.66
CA ALA A 192 23.49 2.22 23.81
C ALA A 192 24.04 1.71 22.47
N GLU A 193 23.23 1.74 21.40
CA GLU A 193 23.68 1.41 20.04
C GLU A 193 24.81 2.32 19.57
N LEU A 194 24.63 3.65 19.67
CA LEU A 194 25.63 4.63 19.25
C LEU A 194 26.91 4.53 20.07
N LYS A 195 26.79 4.25 21.37
CA LYS A 195 27.95 4.04 22.23
C LYS A 195 28.72 2.78 21.84
N ALA A 196 28.02 1.67 21.55
CA ALA A 196 28.66 0.45 21.07
C ALA A 196 29.39 0.69 19.73
N GLU A 197 28.79 1.45 18.81
CA GLU A 197 29.43 1.82 17.55
C GLU A 197 30.70 2.67 17.78
N ALA A 198 30.64 3.66 18.68
CA ALA A 198 31.80 4.46 19.06
C ALA A 198 32.92 3.60 19.69
N ASP A 199 32.59 2.65 20.56
CA ASP A 199 33.55 1.73 21.17
C ASP A 199 34.21 0.82 20.12
N THR A 200 33.44 0.35 19.12
CA THR A 200 34.02 -0.40 18.00
C THR A 200 34.95 0.44 17.13
N LEU A 201 34.58 1.69 16.82
CA LEU A 201 35.40 2.59 16.02
C LEU A 201 36.70 2.98 16.74
N THR A 202 36.62 3.27 18.04
CA THR A 202 37.82 3.55 18.87
C THR A 202 38.75 2.35 18.93
N THR A 203 38.23 1.14 19.05
CA THR A 203 39.02 -0.10 18.97
C THR A 203 39.70 -0.25 17.60
N GLN A 204 39.02 0.13 16.51
CA GLN A 204 39.60 0.10 15.15
C GLN A 204 40.64 1.19 14.91
N LEU A 205 40.53 2.34 15.60
CA LEU A 205 41.47 3.46 15.48
C LEU A 205 42.78 3.21 16.24
N GLU A 206 42.74 2.52 17.39
CA GLU A 206 43.92 2.24 18.21
C GLU A 206 45.14 1.67 17.43
N PRO A 207 45.00 0.66 16.55
CA PRO A 207 46.13 0.17 15.76
C PRO A 207 46.60 1.17 14.69
N LEU A 208 45.68 1.97 14.13
CA LEU A 208 46.00 2.95 13.08
C LEU A 208 46.76 4.15 13.63
N GLU A 209 46.45 4.60 14.85
CA GLU A 209 47.19 5.65 15.55
C GLU A 209 48.63 5.23 15.87
N LYS A 210 48.84 3.95 16.21
CA LYS A 210 50.19 3.39 16.43
C LYS A 210 51.02 3.39 15.14
N VAL A 211 50.42 3.05 13.99
CA VAL A 211 51.13 3.07 12.70
C VAL A 211 51.41 4.51 12.24
N ASN A 212 50.46 5.42 12.40
CA ASN A 212 50.64 6.83 12.05
C ASN A 212 51.71 7.49 12.90
N SER A 213 51.72 7.27 14.22
CA SER A 213 52.77 7.84 15.07
C SER A 213 54.17 7.34 14.68
N ILE A 214 54.33 6.05 14.36
CA ILE A 214 55.61 5.50 13.87
C ILE A 214 56.01 6.15 12.54
N GLN A 215 55.07 6.32 11.60
CA GLN A 215 55.32 7.03 10.34
C GLN A 215 55.70 8.50 10.57
N ASP A 216 55.01 9.21 11.47
CA ASP A 216 55.31 10.59 11.83
C ASP A 216 56.72 10.72 12.41
N TYR A 217 57.12 9.85 13.35
CA TYR A 217 58.49 9.84 13.88
C TYR A 217 59.53 9.59 12.79
N SER A 218 59.26 8.66 11.86
CA SER A 218 60.16 8.39 10.73
C SER A 218 60.23 9.57 9.74
N CYS A 219 59.12 10.27 9.54
CA CYS A 219 59.03 11.44 8.67
C CYS A 219 59.74 12.64 9.31
N PHE A 220 59.58 12.86 10.62
CA PHE A 220 60.29 13.88 11.38
C PHE A 220 61.81 13.66 11.37
N LEU A 221 62.27 12.42 11.55
CA LEU A 221 63.70 12.10 11.51
C LEU A 221 64.28 12.26 10.10
N CYS A 222 63.58 11.83 9.05
CA CYS A 222 63.99 12.06 7.67
C CYS A 222 64.05 13.55 7.30
N ASN A 223 63.06 14.34 7.74
CA ASN A 223 63.01 15.77 7.46
C ASN A 223 64.11 16.54 8.22
N ALA A 224 64.41 16.15 9.46
CA ALA A 224 65.54 16.70 10.23
C ALA A 224 66.89 16.32 9.61
N TYR A 225 67.07 15.08 9.16
CA TYR A 225 68.30 14.64 8.47
C TYR A 225 68.51 15.35 7.13
N LEU A 226 67.45 15.56 6.35
CA LEU A 226 67.50 16.35 5.12
C LEU A 226 67.88 17.82 5.39
N PHE A 227 67.42 18.41 6.50
CA PHE A 227 67.80 19.77 6.89
C PHE A 227 69.27 19.91 7.33
N TYR A 228 69.84 18.88 7.95
CA TYR A 228 71.23 18.88 8.42
C TYR A 228 72.27 18.64 7.31
N PHE A 229 71.91 17.95 6.23
CA PHE A 229 72.83 17.61 5.12
C PHE A 229 72.81 18.61 3.96
N HIS A 230 71.86 19.54 3.90
CA HIS A 230 71.70 20.52 2.81
C HIS A 230 72.16 21.96 3.14
N ARG A 231 72.96 22.13 4.20
CA ARG A 231 73.57 23.41 4.59
C ARG A 231 75.09 23.32 4.49
#